data_AF-A0A291T8H1-F1
#
_entry.id   AF-A0A291T8H1-F1
#
_cell.length_a   1.000
_cell.length_b   1.000
_cell.length_c   1.000
_cell.angle_alpha   90.00
_cell.angle_beta   90.00
_cell.angle_gamma   90.00
#
_symmetry.space_group_name_H-M   'P 1'
#
loop_
_entity.id
_entity.type
_entity.pdbx_description
1 polymer ?
#
loop_
_entity_poly.entity_id
_entity_poly.type
_entity_poly.pdbx_seq_one_letter_code
_entity_poly.pdbx_strand_id
1 'polypeptide(L)'
;MSEKATITAMREWLKTCPLIAEEQTENGAAFRISGLSPEPVAEFSIEDSPTDPVLTTYFSGRNMAKSYVFLSRREYSEAQSTQIANSGFFEQLTDWVLAQNDRHNLPQLEAPKQPLSVSVTASGYIVTSSAGSCKMQMQLRLVYYQPKGVST
;
A
#
# COMPACT_ATOMS: atom_id res chain seq x y z
N MET A 1 3.85 -1.54 -25.93
CA MET A 1 3.47 -0.78 -24.72
C MET A 1 3.73 -1.71 -23.56
N SER A 2 4.59 -1.31 -22.62
CA SER A 2 4.95 -2.17 -21.47
C SER A 2 3.77 -2.18 -20.50
N GLU A 3 3.31 -3.38 -20.12
CA GLU A 3 2.19 -3.52 -19.20
C GLU A 3 2.57 -2.98 -17.81
N LYS A 4 1.89 -1.95 -17.30
CA LYS A 4 2.06 -1.42 -15.95
C LYS A 4 1.63 -2.47 -14.93
N ALA A 5 2.62 -2.96 -14.19
CA ALA A 5 2.38 -3.85 -13.07
C ALA A 5 1.39 -3.24 -12.05
N THR A 6 0.51 -4.07 -11.50
CA THR A 6 -0.52 -3.62 -10.54
C THR A 6 0.09 -2.98 -9.29
N ILE A 7 1.29 -3.42 -8.87
CA ILE A 7 2.03 -2.81 -7.77
C ILE A 7 2.44 -1.35 -8.06
N THR A 8 2.78 -1.03 -9.31
CA THR A 8 3.07 0.36 -9.72
C THR A 8 1.81 1.21 -9.65
N ALA A 9 0.65 0.68 -10.07
CA ALA A 9 -0.62 1.37 -9.93
C ALA A 9 -0.98 1.62 -8.47
N MET A 10 -0.79 0.62 -7.61
CA MET A 10 -1.02 0.73 -6.17
C MET A 10 -0.10 1.77 -5.51
N ARG A 11 1.20 1.78 -5.86
CA ARG A 11 2.15 2.79 -5.38
C ARG A 11 1.74 4.20 -5.78
N GLU A 12 1.45 4.43 -7.05
CA GLU A 12 1.06 5.77 -7.52
C GLU A 12 -0.25 6.23 -6.88
N TRP A 13 -1.18 5.32 -6.61
CA TRP A 13 -2.40 5.63 -5.87
C TRP A 13 -2.12 5.99 -4.42
N LEU A 14 -1.28 5.23 -3.70
CA LEU A 14 -0.90 5.55 -2.32
C LEU A 14 -0.19 6.91 -2.22
N LYS A 15 0.59 7.32 -3.23
CA LYS A 15 1.22 8.64 -3.29
C LYS A 15 0.23 9.81 -3.37
N THR A 16 -1.04 9.55 -3.72
CA THR A 16 -2.10 10.57 -3.68
C THR A 16 -2.67 10.79 -2.27
N CYS A 17 -2.32 9.93 -1.30
CA CYS A 17 -2.67 10.13 0.09
C CYS A 17 -1.95 11.38 0.63
N PRO A 18 -2.66 12.37 1.20
CA PRO A 18 -2.05 13.58 1.73
C PRO A 18 -0.95 13.29 2.76
N LEU A 19 -1.16 12.31 3.65
CA LEU A 19 -0.20 11.91 4.68
C LEU A 19 1.13 11.42 4.08
N ILE A 20 1.07 10.72 2.96
CA ILE A 20 2.26 10.23 2.27
C ILE A 20 2.89 11.39 1.49
N ALA A 21 2.10 12.16 0.75
CA ALA A 21 2.57 13.28 -0.07
C ALA A 21 3.27 14.37 0.76
N GLU A 22 2.77 14.66 1.96
CA GLU A 22 3.36 15.59 2.93
C GLU A 22 4.74 15.09 3.37
N GLU A 23 4.84 13.84 3.81
CA GLU A 23 6.12 13.21 4.20
C GLU A 23 7.15 13.19 3.06
N GLN A 24 6.70 12.99 1.81
CA GLN A 24 7.59 13.08 0.64
C GLN A 24 8.07 14.51 0.37
N THR A 25 7.21 15.50 0.60
CA THR A 25 7.48 16.91 0.25
C THR A 25 8.28 17.62 1.34
N GLU A 26 7.93 17.41 2.60
CA GLU A 26 8.52 18.09 3.76
C GLU A 26 9.79 17.38 4.24
N ASN A 27 9.77 16.04 4.29
CA ASN A 27 10.85 15.25 4.87
C ASN A 27 11.72 14.55 3.80
N GLY A 28 11.37 14.69 2.52
CA GLY A 28 12.07 14.02 1.42
C GLY A 28 11.93 12.50 1.45
N ALA A 29 10.88 11.96 2.11
CA ALA A 29 10.70 10.54 2.28
C ALA A 29 10.56 9.82 0.93
N ALA A 30 11.45 8.85 0.67
CA ALA A 30 11.37 8.05 -0.55
C ALA A 30 10.20 7.05 -0.44
N PHE A 31 9.50 6.80 -1.55
CA PHE A 31 8.52 5.71 -1.66
C PHE A 31 9.03 4.69 -2.68
N ARG A 32 9.47 3.53 -2.20
CA ARG A 32 10.09 2.46 -3.01
C ARG A 32 9.10 1.31 -3.33
N ILE A 33 9.53 0.42 -4.20
CA ILE A 33 8.90 -0.89 -4.45
C ILE A 33 9.92 -1.95 -3.99
N SER A 34 9.46 -2.99 -3.31
CA SER A 34 10.28 -4.15 -2.90
C SER A 34 11.44 -3.80 -1.97
N GLY A 35 11.17 -3.06 -0.90
CA GLY A 35 12.11 -2.85 0.19
C GLY A 35 12.35 -1.40 0.58
N LEU A 36 12.91 -1.23 1.78
CA LEU A 36 13.42 0.03 2.30
C LEU A 36 14.94 0.09 2.05
N SER A 37 15.49 1.30 1.94
CA SER A 37 16.94 1.52 1.90
C SER A 37 17.62 0.95 3.16
N PRO A 38 18.91 0.56 3.12
CA PRO A 38 19.68 0.30 4.34
C PRO A 38 19.89 1.56 5.20
N GLU A 39 19.80 2.76 4.61
CA GLU A 39 20.03 4.03 5.29
C GLU A 39 18.94 4.34 6.33
N PRO A 40 19.27 4.82 7.54
CA PRO A 40 18.33 5.06 8.64
C PRO A 40 17.50 6.34 8.45
N VAL A 41 16.90 6.49 7.26
CA VAL A 41 16.05 7.62 6.87
C VAL A 41 14.57 7.22 6.86
N ALA A 42 13.69 8.19 7.06
CA ALA A 42 12.25 7.98 6.92
C ALA A 42 11.92 7.61 5.47
N GLU A 43 11.32 6.45 5.27
CA GLU A 43 11.00 5.93 3.94
C GLU A 43 9.74 5.06 3.98
N PHE A 44 9.07 4.98 2.84
CA PHE A 44 7.97 4.07 2.57
C PHE A 44 8.35 3.03 1.53
N SER A 45 7.73 1.87 1.59
CA SER A 45 7.83 0.86 0.54
C SER A 45 6.51 0.10 0.37
N ILE A 46 6.30 -0.46 -0.80
CA ILE A 46 5.24 -1.42 -1.05
C ILE A 46 5.83 -2.71 -1.62
N GLU A 47 5.39 -3.84 -1.10
CA GLU A 47 5.86 -5.18 -1.48
C GLU A 47 4.66 -6.08 -1.81
N ASP A 48 4.85 -7.05 -2.71
CA ASP A 48 3.85 -8.09 -2.94
C ASP A 48 3.77 -9.02 -1.71
N SER A 49 2.54 -9.32 -1.28
CA SER A 49 2.25 -10.33 -0.27
C SER A 49 1.60 -11.55 -0.92
N PRO A 50 1.99 -12.79 -0.53
CA PRO A 50 1.28 -13.99 -0.94
C PRO A 50 -0.23 -13.91 -0.62
N THR A 51 -1.04 -14.38 -1.55
CA THR A 51 -2.51 -14.49 -1.42
C THR A 51 -3.03 -15.50 -2.44
N ASP A 52 -4.22 -16.04 -2.22
CA ASP A 52 -4.97 -16.71 -3.28
C ASP A 52 -5.39 -15.64 -4.32
N PRO A 53 -4.93 -15.73 -5.58
CA PRO A 53 -5.13 -14.67 -6.54
C PRO A 53 -6.47 -14.75 -7.27
N VAL A 54 -7.20 -15.88 -7.28
CA VAL A 54 -8.46 -16.02 -8.03
C VAL A 54 -9.63 -16.12 -7.06
N LEU A 55 -10.41 -15.04 -6.95
CA LEU A 55 -11.56 -15.00 -6.05
C LEU A 55 -12.81 -15.65 -6.65
N THR A 56 -13.05 -15.40 -7.94
CA THR A 56 -14.26 -15.87 -8.63
C THR A 56 -13.99 -15.97 -10.12
N THR A 57 -14.50 -17.02 -10.75
CA THR A 57 -14.38 -17.23 -12.21
C THR A 57 -15.74 -17.05 -12.88
N TYR A 58 -15.74 -16.30 -13.97
CA TYR A 58 -16.89 -16.08 -14.84
C TYR A 58 -16.57 -16.61 -16.24
N PHE A 59 -17.60 -16.78 -17.06
CA PHE A 59 -17.40 -17.09 -18.48
C PHE A 59 -16.55 -16.02 -19.19
N SER A 60 -16.75 -14.75 -18.81
CA SER A 60 -16.11 -13.56 -19.40
C SER A 60 -14.73 -13.22 -18.84
N GLY A 61 -14.31 -13.79 -17.70
CA GLY A 61 -13.11 -13.35 -16.98
C GLY A 61 -13.04 -13.86 -15.55
N ARG A 62 -12.22 -13.23 -14.71
CA ARG A 62 -12.00 -13.59 -13.31
C ARG A 62 -11.90 -12.36 -12.43
N ASN A 63 -12.44 -12.44 -11.22
CA ASN A 63 -12.07 -11.51 -10.15
C ASN A 63 -10.77 -11.99 -9.54
N MET A 64 -9.79 -11.11 -9.54
CA MET A 64 -8.44 -11.34 -9.07
C MET A 64 -8.21 -10.59 -7.76
N ALA A 65 -7.34 -11.13 -6.90
CA ALA A 65 -6.84 -10.47 -5.70
C ALA A 65 -5.32 -10.33 -5.76
N LYS A 66 -4.83 -9.17 -5.33
CA LYS A 66 -3.43 -8.92 -5.03
C LYS A 66 -3.33 -8.34 -3.63
N SER A 67 -2.51 -8.98 -2.79
CA SER A 67 -2.25 -8.48 -1.44
C SER A 67 -0.87 -7.81 -1.44
N TYR A 68 -0.75 -6.73 -0.68
CA TYR A 68 0.46 -5.93 -0.58
C TYR A 68 0.80 -5.68 0.88
N VAL A 69 2.09 -5.54 1.17
CA VAL A 69 2.59 -5.00 2.43
C VAL A 69 3.05 -3.58 2.19
N PHE A 70 2.43 -2.61 2.85
CA PHE A 70 2.95 -1.26 2.97
C PHE A 70 3.89 -1.19 4.17
N LEU A 71 5.11 -0.72 3.93
CA LEU A 71 6.17 -0.58 4.93
C LEU A 71 6.45 0.88 5.18
N SER A 72 6.71 1.23 6.43
CA SER A 72 7.23 2.54 6.82
C SER A 72 8.40 2.38 7.79
N ARG A 73 9.49 3.10 7.54
CA ARG A 73 10.52 3.36 8.54
C ARG A 73 10.27 4.74 9.13
N ARG A 74 10.14 4.81 10.45
CA ARG A 74 9.93 6.05 11.21
C ARG A 74 10.87 6.12 12.39
N GLU A 75 11.04 7.32 12.94
CA GLU A 75 11.75 7.51 14.20
C GLU A 75 11.06 6.73 15.32
N TYR A 76 11.88 6.10 16.16
CA TYR A 76 11.42 5.40 17.35
C TYR A 76 12.11 5.95 18.58
N SER A 77 11.31 6.41 19.53
CA SER A 77 11.76 6.84 20.84
C SER A 77 10.80 6.33 21.93
N GLU A 78 11.26 6.30 23.17
CA GLU A 78 10.42 5.99 24.32
C GLU A 78 9.43 7.12 24.66
N ALA A 79 9.53 8.27 24.00
CA ALA A 79 8.61 9.37 24.19
C ALA A 79 7.20 8.97 23.69
N GLN A 80 6.20 9.16 24.55
CA GLN A 80 4.81 8.87 24.21
C GLN A 80 4.34 9.64 22.97
N SER A 81 4.82 10.86 22.76
CA SER A 81 4.51 11.68 21.59
C SER A 81 4.90 10.99 20.27
N THR A 82 6.09 10.37 20.20
CA THR A 82 6.55 9.63 19.02
C THR A 82 5.69 8.39 18.77
N GLN A 83 5.32 7.66 19.82
CA GLN A 83 4.49 6.46 19.69
C GLN A 83 3.05 6.78 19.27
N ILE A 84 2.48 7.88 19.79
CA ILE A 84 1.17 8.39 19.40
C ILE A 84 1.19 8.84 17.93
N ALA A 85 2.22 9.59 17.51
CA ALA A 85 2.36 10.02 16.12
C ALA A 85 2.46 8.82 15.16
N ASN A 86 3.23 7.80 15.53
CA ASN A 86 3.40 6.59 14.73
C ASN A 86 2.09 5.78 14.61
N SER A 87 1.35 5.62 15.71
CA SER A 87 0.06 4.91 15.69
C SER A 87 -1.00 5.70 14.93
N GLY A 88 -1.09 7.01 15.20
CA GLY A 88 -2.05 7.90 14.56
C GLY A 88 -1.85 8.04 13.05
N PHE A 89 -0.62 7.89 12.53
CA PHE A 89 -0.38 7.85 11.09
C PHE A 89 -1.09 6.67 10.43
N PHE A 90 -0.99 5.46 11.00
CA PHE A 90 -1.59 4.26 10.41
C PHE A 90 -3.11 4.21 10.58
N GLU A 91 -3.65 4.80 11.65
CA GLU A 91 -5.09 5.01 11.80
C GLU A 91 -5.62 5.92 10.69
N GLN A 92 -5.02 7.10 10.52
CA GLN A 92 -5.44 8.05 9.47
C GLN A 92 -5.26 7.47 8.06
N LEU A 93 -4.19 6.70 7.83
CA LEU A 93 -3.98 6.02 6.54
C LEU A 93 -5.05 4.95 6.30
N THR A 94 -5.45 4.21 7.33
CA THR A 94 -6.55 3.24 7.25
C THR A 94 -7.85 3.93 6.88
N ASP A 95 -8.21 5.00 7.59
CA ASP A 95 -9.41 5.79 7.31
C ASP A 95 -9.41 6.36 5.89
N TRP A 96 -8.26 6.84 5.43
CA TRP A 96 -8.10 7.33 4.07
C TRP A 96 -8.35 6.23 3.03
N VAL A 97 -7.78 5.02 3.21
CA VAL A 97 -7.98 3.88 2.30
C VAL A 97 -9.47 3.52 2.23
N LEU A 98 -10.15 3.44 3.38
CA LEU A 98 -11.59 3.14 3.44
C LEU A 98 -12.41 4.22 2.71
N ALA A 99 -12.15 5.49 2.98
CA ALA A 99 -12.85 6.60 2.34
C ALA A 99 -12.62 6.66 0.82
N GLN A 100 -11.42 6.34 0.33
CA GLN A 100 -11.16 6.25 -1.11
C GLN A 100 -11.90 5.07 -1.74
N ASN A 101 -11.95 3.93 -1.06
CA ASN A 101 -12.70 2.76 -1.53
C ASN A 101 -14.20 3.06 -1.65
N ASP A 102 -14.79 3.68 -0.63
CA ASP A 102 -16.22 4.07 -0.64
C ASP A 102 -16.54 5.01 -1.80
N ARG A 103 -15.64 5.94 -2.10
CA ARG A 103 -15.74 6.89 -3.23
C ARG A 103 -15.40 6.27 -4.59
N HIS A 104 -15.00 4.99 -4.63
CA HIS A 104 -14.48 4.33 -5.84
C HIS A 104 -13.29 5.06 -6.48
N ASN A 105 -12.52 5.79 -5.69
CA ASN A 105 -11.24 6.37 -6.09
C ASN A 105 -10.16 5.30 -5.98
N LEU A 106 -10.11 4.38 -6.94
CA LEU A 106 -9.27 3.19 -6.88
C LEU A 106 -7.95 3.33 -7.68
N PRO A 107 -6.95 2.46 -7.44
CA PRO A 107 -5.73 2.45 -8.24
C PRO A 107 -6.01 2.29 -9.74
N GLN A 108 -5.41 3.16 -10.55
CA GLN A 108 -5.58 3.11 -12.01
C GLN A 108 -4.76 1.96 -12.61
N LEU A 109 -5.46 0.87 -12.93
CA LEU A 109 -4.91 -0.29 -13.63
C LEU A 109 -4.89 -0.05 -15.14
N GLU A 110 -3.99 -0.76 -15.83
CA GLU A 110 -4.00 -0.75 -17.28
C GLU A 110 -5.15 -1.56 -17.86
N ALA A 111 -5.72 -1.01 -18.94
CA ALA A 111 -6.76 -1.70 -19.68
C ALA A 111 -6.24 -3.06 -20.19
N PRO A 112 -7.06 -4.12 -20.12
CA PRO A 112 -8.48 -4.08 -19.80
C PRO A 112 -8.81 -4.49 -18.35
N LYS A 113 -7.84 -4.44 -17.43
CA LYS A 113 -8.09 -4.71 -16.00
C LYS A 113 -8.92 -3.59 -15.39
N GLN A 114 -9.89 -3.94 -14.55
CA GLN A 114 -10.78 -2.97 -13.91
C GLN A 114 -10.67 -3.11 -12.38
N PRO A 115 -10.21 -2.09 -11.65
CA PRO A 115 -10.18 -2.14 -10.20
C PRO A 115 -11.61 -2.21 -9.67
N LEU A 116 -11.84 -3.06 -8.67
CA LEU A 116 -13.16 -3.28 -8.06
C LEU A 116 -13.20 -2.77 -6.63
N SER A 117 -12.14 -2.99 -5.85
CA SER A 117 -12.05 -2.47 -4.48
C SER A 117 -10.62 -2.48 -3.95
N VAL A 118 -10.38 -1.68 -2.92
CA VAL A 118 -9.16 -1.70 -2.11
C VAL A 118 -9.55 -1.79 -0.64
N SER A 119 -8.85 -2.61 0.15
CA SER A 119 -9.12 -2.77 1.58
C SER A 119 -7.86 -2.90 2.41
N VAL A 120 -7.97 -2.55 3.69
CA VAL A 120 -6.97 -2.85 4.71
C VAL A 120 -7.29 -4.24 5.29
N THR A 121 -6.36 -5.19 5.16
CA THR A 121 -6.53 -6.56 5.70
C THR A 121 -5.84 -6.75 7.04
N ALA A 122 -4.86 -5.90 7.36
CA ALA A 122 -4.29 -5.77 8.70
C ALA A 122 -3.88 -4.32 8.90
N SER A 123 -4.32 -3.72 10.01
CA SER A 123 -3.95 -2.36 10.41
C SER A 123 -2.45 -2.24 10.64
N GLY A 124 -1.95 -1.01 10.82
CA GLY A 124 -0.54 -0.77 11.08
C GLY A 124 -0.03 -1.40 12.37
N TYR A 125 1.10 -2.11 12.32
CA TYR A 125 1.79 -2.62 13.50
C TYR A 125 3.32 -2.53 13.35
N ILE A 126 4.01 -2.52 14.49
CA ILE A 126 5.48 -2.51 14.55
C ILE A 126 6.00 -3.94 14.28
N VAL A 127 6.96 -4.06 13.37
CA VAL A 127 7.63 -5.32 13.01
C VAL A 127 8.95 -5.45 13.75
N THR A 128 9.76 -4.39 13.73
CA THR A 128 11.04 -4.32 14.43
C THR A 128 11.26 -2.91 14.95
N SER A 129 11.82 -2.79 16.15
CA SER A 129 12.37 -1.56 16.71
C SER A 129 13.86 -1.78 16.97
N SER A 130 14.71 -0.95 16.37
CA SER A 130 16.14 -0.87 16.68
C SER A 130 16.45 0.55 17.15
N ALA A 131 17.58 0.75 17.83
CA ALA A 131 17.91 2.03 18.46
C ALA A 131 17.69 3.23 17.50
N GLY A 132 16.67 4.05 17.79
CA GLY A 132 16.30 5.25 17.04
C GLY A 132 15.32 5.07 15.87
N SER A 133 14.97 3.85 15.45
CA SER A 133 14.02 3.64 14.33
C SER A 133 13.09 2.44 14.52
N CYS A 134 11.88 2.55 14.00
CA CYS A 134 10.94 1.43 13.91
C CYS A 134 10.54 1.16 12.47
N LYS A 135 10.47 -0.13 12.12
CA LYS A 135 9.82 -0.61 10.92
C LYS A 135 8.39 -0.98 11.28
N MET A 136 7.44 -0.32 10.61
CA MET A 136 6.02 -0.60 10.74
C MET A 136 5.49 -1.15 9.42
N GLN A 137 4.41 -1.93 9.50
CA GLN A 137 3.75 -2.45 8.32
C GLN A 137 2.23 -2.47 8.44
N MET A 138 1.56 -2.34 7.29
CA MET A 138 0.12 -2.47 7.12
C MET A 138 -0.14 -3.36 5.90
N GLN A 139 -1.17 -4.19 5.94
CA GLN A 139 -1.53 -5.05 4.81
C GLN A 139 -2.72 -4.49 4.05
N LEU A 140 -2.58 -4.46 2.74
CA LEU A 140 -3.58 -3.96 1.80
C LEU A 140 -3.97 -5.05 0.82
N ARG A 141 -5.20 -5.01 0.33
CA ARG A 141 -5.67 -5.88 -0.75
C ARG A 141 -6.35 -5.07 -1.82
N LEU A 142 -5.93 -5.30 -3.07
CA LEU A 142 -6.60 -4.83 -4.28
C LEU A 142 -7.38 -6.00 -4.89
N VAL A 143 -8.66 -5.77 -5.16
CA VAL A 143 -9.48 -6.66 -5.98
C VAL A 143 -9.74 -6.00 -7.32
N TYR A 144 -9.58 -6.76 -8.40
CA TYR A 144 -9.80 -6.27 -9.76
C TYR A 144 -10.36 -7.36 -10.67
N TYR A 145 -11.13 -6.96 -11.68
CA TYR A 145 -11.59 -7.85 -12.73
C TYR A 145 -10.54 -7.97 -13.84
N GLN A 146 -10.27 -9.19 -14.28
CA GLN A 146 -9.42 -9.52 -15.42
C GLN A 146 -10.24 -10.27 -16.49
N PRO A 147 -10.49 -9.67 -17.67
CA PRO A 147 -11.17 -10.33 -18.77
C PRO A 147 -10.44 -11.58 -19.27
N LYS A 148 -11.21 -12.53 -19.79
CA LYS A 148 -10.69 -13.74 -20.45
C LYS A 148 -10.00 -13.35 -21.76
N GLY A 149 -8.84 -13.94 -22.03
CA GLY A 149 -8.04 -13.65 -23.24
C GLY A 149 -6.89 -12.66 -23.04
N VAL A 150 -6.69 -12.15 -21.82
CA VAL A 150 -5.50 -11.38 -21.46
C VAL A 150 -4.54 -12.33 -20.72
N SER A 151 -3.60 -12.90 -21.48
CA SER A 151 -2.42 -13.56 -20.90
C SER A 151 -1.49 -12.46 -20.38
N THR A 152 -1.14 -12.55 -19.09
CA THR A 152 0.01 -11.85 -18.49
C THR A 152 1.32 -12.27 -19.16
#